data_AF-A0A355G7W7-F1
#
_entry.id   AF-A0A355G7W7-F1
#
_cell.length_a   1.000
_cell.length_b   1.000
_cell.length_c   1.000
_cell.angle_alpha   90.00
_cell.angle_beta   90.00
_cell.angle_gamma   90.00
#
_symmetry.space_group_name_H-M   'P 1'
#
loop_
_entity.id
_entity.type
_entity.pdbx_description
1 polymer ?
#
loop_
_entity_poly.entity_id
_entity_poly.type
_entity_poly.pdbx_seq_one_letter_code
_entity_poly.pdbx_strand_id
1 'polypeptide(L)'
;HYDKLDYGMTIGIERTPGGRLWACWVAGGDSPKAFFVLASSDDDGAHWSKPRVVLDSHSPDLPIDRSILVGNLWTDPLGRLWLIFDQSLHMFDGRAGVWATICENPDADQPEWSPPRRIWHGVTLNKPTVLASGEWMLPVSLDQRSGFGPFKGCFQELDPLRGANVFVSTDQGATWQRRGAAVFPNPDWHEHMIVERNDGSLWMLARK
;
A
#
# COMPACT_ATOMS: atom_id res chain seq x y z
N HIS A 1 -21.91 -3.16 -2.72
CA HIS A 1 -20.54 -2.76 -3.10
C HIS A 1 -20.30 -2.89 -4.61
N TYR A 2 -20.81 -3.91 -5.31
CA TYR A 2 -20.71 -4.03 -6.78
C TYR A 2 -21.43 -2.93 -7.59
N ASP A 3 -22.27 -2.15 -6.94
CA ASP A 3 -23.11 -1.06 -7.44
C ASP A 3 -22.43 0.32 -7.40
N LYS A 4 -21.19 0.42 -6.89
CA LYS A 4 -20.43 1.68 -6.70
C LYS A 4 -19.06 1.64 -7.37
N LEU A 5 -19.04 1.33 -8.67
CA LEU A 5 -17.84 1.28 -9.53
C LEU A 5 -17.80 2.43 -10.55
N ASP A 6 -18.44 3.56 -10.24
CA ASP A 6 -18.47 4.78 -11.05
C ASP A 6 -17.16 5.58 -10.97
N TYR A 7 -16.23 5.16 -10.12
CA TYR A 7 -14.87 5.66 -9.99
C TYR A 7 -13.87 4.49 -10.00
N GLY A 8 -12.75 4.68 -10.71
CA GLY A 8 -11.66 3.72 -10.76
C GLY A 8 -10.32 4.43 -10.88
N MET A 9 -9.48 4.32 -9.86
CA MET A 9 -8.07 4.75 -9.89
C MET A 9 -7.17 3.54 -9.66
N THR A 10 -6.48 3.08 -10.71
CA THR A 10 -5.58 1.92 -10.61
C THR A 10 -4.37 2.27 -9.74
N ILE A 11 -4.17 1.51 -8.67
CA ILE A 11 -3.07 1.70 -7.72
C ILE A 11 -1.94 0.68 -7.91
N GLY A 12 -2.20 -0.42 -8.61
CA GLY A 12 -1.18 -1.40 -8.89
C GLY A 12 -1.60 -2.42 -9.92
N ILE A 13 -0.63 -2.83 -10.74
CA ILE A 13 -0.68 -4.04 -11.54
C ILE A 13 0.56 -4.87 -11.27
N GLU A 14 0.38 -6.18 -11.22
CA GLU A 14 1.43 -7.17 -10.97
C GLU A 14 1.25 -8.38 -11.88
N ARG A 15 2.37 -8.99 -12.24
CA ARG A 15 2.40 -10.28 -12.95
C ARG A 15 2.97 -11.33 -12.01
N THR A 16 2.18 -12.36 -11.79
CA THR A 16 2.53 -13.51 -10.95
C THR A 16 3.40 -14.52 -11.72
N PRO A 17 4.06 -15.47 -11.04
CA PRO A 17 4.97 -16.41 -11.70
C PRO A 17 4.32 -17.26 -12.78
N GLY A 18 3.04 -17.66 -12.60
CA GLY A 18 2.27 -18.39 -13.62
C GLY A 18 1.84 -17.55 -14.81
N GLY A 19 2.15 -16.24 -14.79
CA GLY A 19 1.91 -15.32 -15.88
C GLY A 19 0.60 -14.54 -15.75
N ARG A 20 -0.27 -14.87 -14.78
CA ARG A 20 -1.51 -14.14 -14.50
C ARG A 20 -1.22 -12.71 -14.08
N LEU A 21 -1.97 -11.78 -14.66
CA LEU A 21 -2.00 -10.39 -14.26
C LEU A 21 -3.01 -10.17 -13.15
N TRP A 22 -2.66 -9.35 -12.18
CA TRP A 22 -3.55 -8.83 -11.15
C TRP A 22 -3.56 -7.31 -11.20
N ALA A 23 -4.73 -6.70 -11.27
CA ALA A 23 -4.90 -5.26 -11.17
C ALA A 23 -5.71 -4.92 -9.93
N CYS A 24 -5.32 -3.86 -9.24
CA CYS A 24 -5.98 -3.30 -8.08
C CYS A 24 -6.33 -1.83 -8.35
N TRP A 25 -7.56 -1.43 -8.03
CA TRP A 25 -8.00 -0.04 -8.13
C TRP A 25 -8.82 0.38 -6.93
N VAL A 26 -8.82 1.69 -6.69
CA VAL A 26 -9.72 2.34 -5.73
C VAL A 26 -11.09 2.50 -6.37
N ALA A 27 -12.12 2.06 -5.67
CA ALA A 27 -13.52 2.37 -5.94
C ALA A 27 -14.09 3.24 -4.80
N GLY A 28 -15.23 3.88 -5.01
CA GLY A 28 -15.83 4.80 -4.02
C GLY A 28 -15.22 6.21 -3.98
N GLY A 29 -14.34 6.55 -4.93
CA GLY A 29 -13.74 7.88 -5.06
C GLY A 29 -12.47 8.09 -4.24
N ASP A 30 -11.76 9.19 -4.53
CA ASP A 30 -10.70 9.71 -3.66
C ASP A 30 -11.34 10.41 -2.43
N SER A 31 -11.85 9.58 -1.52
CA SER A 31 -12.68 10.04 -0.41
C SER A 31 -12.69 9.02 0.74
N PRO A 32 -13.27 9.37 1.90
CA PRO A 32 -13.49 8.40 2.98
C PRO A 32 -14.38 7.21 2.61
N LYS A 33 -15.02 7.20 1.43
CA LYS A 33 -15.80 6.08 0.90
C LYS A 33 -14.96 5.06 0.11
N ALA A 34 -13.65 5.28 0.03
CA ALA A 34 -12.72 4.48 -0.75
C ALA A 34 -12.57 3.04 -0.24
N PHE A 35 -12.51 2.11 -1.18
CA PHE A 35 -12.20 0.70 -0.95
C PHE A 35 -11.46 0.12 -2.16
N PHE A 36 -10.79 -1.03 -1.99
CA PHE A 36 -10.01 -1.64 -3.07
C PHE A 36 -10.74 -2.82 -3.70
N VAL A 37 -10.57 -2.92 -5.01
CA VAL A 37 -11.12 -4.00 -5.82
C VAL A 37 -10.00 -4.59 -6.67
N LEU A 38 -9.92 -5.91 -6.71
CA LEU A 38 -8.94 -6.63 -7.53
C LEU A 38 -9.65 -7.51 -8.56
N ALA A 39 -9.10 -7.53 -9.77
CA ALA A 39 -9.45 -8.48 -10.83
C ALA A 39 -8.16 -9.06 -11.43
N SER A 40 -8.30 -10.21 -12.10
CA SER A 40 -7.17 -10.88 -12.76
C SER A 40 -7.44 -11.12 -14.24
N SER A 41 -6.35 -11.31 -14.99
CA SER A 41 -6.37 -11.70 -16.39
C SER A 41 -5.35 -12.80 -16.65
N ASP A 42 -5.76 -13.82 -17.39
CA ASP A 42 -4.95 -14.99 -17.77
C ASP A 42 -4.49 -14.94 -19.24
N ASP A 43 -4.77 -13.85 -19.94
CA ASP A 43 -4.52 -13.67 -21.37
C ASP A 43 -3.89 -12.32 -21.69
N ASP A 44 -2.87 -11.97 -20.91
CA ASP A 44 -2.07 -10.74 -21.06
C ASP A 44 -2.91 -9.44 -21.08
N GLY A 45 -4.04 -9.44 -20.35
CA GLY A 45 -4.90 -8.27 -20.16
C GLY A 45 -5.97 -8.11 -21.23
N ALA A 46 -6.14 -9.07 -22.15
CA ALA A 46 -7.17 -9.02 -23.19
C ALA A 46 -8.58 -9.15 -22.59
N HIS A 47 -8.75 -10.03 -21.59
CA HIS A 47 -9.98 -10.18 -20.83
C HIS A 47 -9.68 -10.15 -19.34
N TRP A 48 -10.63 -9.61 -18.58
CA TRP A 48 -10.53 -9.49 -17.13
C TRP A 48 -11.66 -10.24 -16.45
N SER A 49 -11.35 -10.85 -15.32
CA SER A 49 -12.35 -11.46 -14.46
C SER A 49 -13.32 -10.41 -13.93
N LYS A 50 -14.48 -10.86 -13.45
CA LYS A 50 -15.23 -10.08 -12.44
C LYS A 50 -14.33 -9.84 -11.21
N PRO A 51 -14.60 -8.82 -10.39
CA PRO A 51 -13.91 -8.62 -9.12
C PRO A 51 -13.78 -9.92 -8.31
N ARG A 52 -12.54 -10.25 -7.94
CA ARG A 52 -12.18 -11.46 -7.20
C ARG A 52 -11.97 -11.17 -5.72
N VAL A 53 -11.50 -9.97 -5.40
CA VAL A 53 -11.24 -9.51 -4.04
C VAL A 53 -11.81 -8.11 -3.89
N VAL A 54 -12.48 -7.88 -2.77
CA VAL A 54 -12.91 -6.55 -2.32
C VAL A 54 -12.35 -6.37 -0.91
N LEU A 55 -11.49 -5.39 -0.73
CA LEU A 55 -10.97 -5.00 0.58
C LEU A 55 -11.71 -3.73 0.98
N ASP A 56 -12.56 -3.83 1.99
CA ASP A 56 -13.43 -2.75 2.44
C ASP A 56 -13.29 -2.60 3.96
N SER A 57 -12.85 -1.41 4.40
CA SER A 57 -12.66 -1.11 5.83
C SER A 57 -13.87 -0.43 6.49
N HIS A 58 -14.93 -0.14 5.76
CA HIS A 58 -16.09 0.56 6.30
C HIS A 58 -16.80 -0.30 7.36
N SER A 59 -17.31 0.36 8.39
CA SER A 59 -18.17 -0.26 9.38
C SER A 59 -19.24 0.73 9.80
N PRO A 60 -20.54 0.33 9.84
CA PRO A 60 -21.61 1.18 10.34
C PRO A 60 -21.50 1.45 11.85
N ASP A 61 -20.67 0.67 12.57
CA ASP A 61 -20.50 0.80 14.02
C ASP A 61 -19.48 1.90 14.40
N LEU A 62 -18.79 2.48 13.42
CA LEU A 62 -17.84 3.56 13.65
C LEU A 62 -18.51 4.93 13.50
N PRO A 63 -18.23 5.90 14.39
CA PRO A 63 -18.80 7.24 14.30
C PRO A 63 -18.22 8.07 13.15
N ILE A 64 -17.12 7.63 12.55
CA ILE A 64 -16.41 8.26 11.44
C ILE A 64 -16.02 7.17 10.45
N ASP A 65 -16.16 7.46 9.17
CA ASP A 65 -15.75 6.55 8.10
C ASP A 65 -14.29 6.14 8.25
N ARG A 66 -14.02 4.85 8.04
CA ARG A 66 -12.67 4.31 7.96
C ARG A 66 -12.41 3.87 6.53
N SER A 67 -11.31 4.35 5.98
CA SER A 67 -11.04 4.30 4.55
C SER A 67 -9.72 3.59 4.27
N ILE A 68 -9.59 3.10 3.04
CA ILE A 68 -8.33 2.67 2.41
C ILE A 68 -8.24 3.39 1.07
N LEU A 69 -7.20 4.21 0.88
CA LEU A 69 -7.10 5.11 -0.27
C LEU A 69 -5.87 4.81 -1.12
N VAL A 70 -4.79 4.36 -0.50
CA VAL A 70 -3.49 4.21 -1.15
C VAL A 70 -2.85 2.88 -0.78
N GLY A 71 -2.21 2.28 -1.76
CA GLY A 71 -1.65 0.95 -1.65
C GLY A 71 -1.01 0.53 -2.94
N ASN A 72 -0.55 -0.71 -2.98
CA ASN A 72 -0.06 -1.34 -4.19
C ASN A 72 -0.14 -2.85 -4.12
N LEU A 73 0.02 -3.44 -5.31
CA LEU A 73 0.34 -4.84 -5.46
C LEU A 73 1.85 -5.01 -5.58
N TRP A 74 2.37 -6.09 -5.02
CA TRP A 74 3.75 -6.51 -5.22
C TRP A 74 3.87 -8.03 -5.24
N THR A 75 4.39 -8.59 -6.33
CA THR A 75 4.77 -10.00 -6.38
C THR A 75 6.17 -10.13 -5.82
N ASP A 76 6.30 -10.84 -4.71
CA ASP A 76 7.59 -10.99 -4.06
C ASP A 76 8.46 -12.07 -4.76
N PRO A 77 9.77 -12.16 -4.43
CA PRO A 77 10.66 -13.16 -5.03
C PRO A 77 10.29 -14.62 -4.80
N LEU A 78 9.40 -14.91 -3.84
CA LEU A 78 8.89 -16.26 -3.58
C LEU A 78 7.66 -16.58 -4.42
N GLY A 79 7.15 -15.60 -5.18
CA GLY A 79 5.97 -15.74 -6.03
C GLY A 79 4.65 -15.43 -5.32
N ARG A 80 4.69 -14.92 -4.08
CA ARG A 80 3.49 -14.54 -3.34
C ARG A 80 3.04 -13.16 -3.78
N LEU A 81 1.73 -12.96 -3.88
CA LEU A 81 1.17 -11.65 -4.20
C LEU A 81 0.79 -10.91 -2.91
N TRP A 82 1.37 -9.74 -2.73
CA TRP A 82 1.06 -8.83 -1.64
C TRP A 82 0.07 -7.78 -2.11
N LEU A 83 -0.94 -7.51 -1.28
CA LEU A 83 -1.68 -6.26 -1.30
C LEU A 83 -1.28 -5.48 -0.06
N ILE A 84 -0.51 -4.41 -0.27
CA ILE A 84 -0.14 -3.47 0.79
C ILE A 84 -1.07 -2.27 0.67
N PHE A 85 -1.65 -1.84 1.77
CA PHE A 85 -2.68 -0.81 1.77
C PHE A 85 -2.61 0.03 3.03
N ASP A 86 -3.06 1.28 2.94
CA ASP A 86 -3.25 2.12 4.10
C ASP A 86 -4.61 1.90 4.75
N GLN A 87 -4.74 2.37 5.98
CA GLN A 87 -6.03 2.52 6.64
C GLN A 87 -6.01 3.74 7.54
N SER A 88 -7.01 4.60 7.44
CA SER A 88 -7.17 5.76 8.31
C SER A 88 -8.63 6.05 8.63
N LEU A 89 -8.89 6.81 9.69
CA LEU A 89 -10.19 7.46 9.86
C LEU A 89 -10.26 8.69 8.97
N HIS A 90 -11.39 8.83 8.25
CA HIS A 90 -11.61 9.84 7.24
C HIS A 90 -10.51 9.81 6.15
N MET A 91 -9.92 10.95 5.78
CA MET A 91 -8.83 11.03 4.79
C MET A 91 -7.46 10.78 5.42
N PHE A 92 -7.24 11.32 6.62
CA PHE A 92 -6.01 11.14 7.37
C PHE A 92 -6.21 11.61 8.82
N ASP A 93 -6.07 10.67 9.75
CA ASP A 93 -6.24 10.91 11.20
C ASP A 93 -4.96 11.40 11.90
N GLY A 94 -3.87 11.61 11.16
CA GLY A 94 -2.57 12.01 11.70
C GLY A 94 -1.60 10.84 11.94
N ARG A 95 -2.10 9.59 11.88
CA ARG A 95 -1.33 8.36 12.08
C ARG A 95 -1.44 7.40 10.90
N ALA A 96 -2.64 7.17 10.38
CA ALA A 96 -2.97 6.10 9.44
C ALA A 96 -2.39 4.72 9.87
N GLY A 97 -2.27 3.80 8.93
CA GLY A 97 -1.58 2.55 9.16
C GLY A 97 -1.30 1.85 7.85
N VAL A 98 -0.08 1.36 7.69
CA VAL A 98 0.28 0.45 6.60
C VAL A 98 -0.05 -0.96 7.04
N TRP A 99 -0.81 -1.67 6.22
CA TRP A 99 -1.23 -3.05 6.40
C TRP A 99 -0.86 -3.87 5.16
N ALA A 100 -0.77 -5.19 5.34
CA ALA A 100 -0.60 -6.12 4.23
C ALA A 100 -1.49 -7.35 4.40
N THR A 101 -2.03 -7.84 3.30
CA THR A 101 -2.58 -9.19 3.14
C THR A 101 -1.85 -9.89 2.01
N ILE A 102 -1.63 -11.19 2.13
CA ILE A 102 -0.76 -11.97 1.23
C ILE A 102 -1.56 -13.12 0.65
N CYS A 103 -1.48 -13.30 -0.66
CA CYS A 103 -1.92 -14.50 -1.36
C CYS A 103 -0.71 -15.38 -1.65
N GLU A 104 -0.62 -16.52 -0.98
CA GLU A 104 0.51 -17.46 -1.09
C GLU A 104 0.55 -18.14 -2.48
N ASN A 105 -0.60 -18.36 -3.12
CA ASN A 105 -0.70 -18.93 -4.46
C ASN A 105 -1.66 -18.12 -5.34
N PRO A 106 -1.20 -16.99 -5.91
CA PRO A 106 -2.06 -16.07 -6.67
C PRO A 106 -2.46 -16.58 -8.07
N ASP A 107 -1.82 -17.65 -8.54
CA ASP A 107 -2.14 -18.35 -9.79
C ASP A 107 -3.22 -19.43 -9.61
N ALA A 108 -3.62 -19.76 -8.38
CA ALA A 108 -4.68 -20.74 -8.12
C ALA A 108 -6.04 -20.30 -8.72
N ASP A 109 -6.87 -21.27 -9.12
CA ASP A 109 -8.24 -20.99 -9.60
C ASP A 109 -9.09 -20.27 -8.55
N GLN A 110 -8.83 -20.54 -7.27
CA GLN A 110 -9.43 -19.90 -6.10
C GLN A 110 -8.31 -19.41 -5.17
N PRO A 111 -7.79 -18.20 -5.38
CA PRO A 111 -6.70 -17.64 -4.59
C PRO A 111 -7.21 -17.24 -3.20
N GLU A 112 -6.51 -17.67 -2.16
CA GLU A 112 -6.81 -17.34 -0.76
C GLU A 112 -5.88 -16.25 -0.25
N TRP A 113 -6.41 -15.37 0.60
CA TRP A 113 -5.69 -14.23 1.15
C TRP A 113 -5.61 -14.34 2.67
N SER A 114 -4.43 -14.05 3.22
CA SER A 114 -4.24 -14.02 4.67
C SER A 114 -5.08 -12.93 5.34
N PRO A 115 -5.44 -13.06 6.63
CA PRO A 115 -5.92 -11.92 7.40
C PRO A 115 -4.94 -10.74 7.29
N PRO A 116 -5.42 -9.48 7.19
CA PRO A 116 -4.53 -8.34 7.17
C PRO A 116 -3.72 -8.20 8.45
N ARG A 117 -2.43 -7.89 8.30
CA ARG A 117 -1.53 -7.58 9.42
C ARG A 117 -0.98 -6.16 9.29
N ARG A 118 -0.83 -5.49 10.41
CA ARG A 118 -0.28 -4.12 10.45
C ARG A 118 1.23 -4.16 10.36
N ILE A 119 1.80 -3.31 9.51
CA ILE A 119 3.25 -3.09 9.39
C ILE A 119 3.65 -1.87 10.25
N TRP A 120 3.07 -0.70 9.97
CA TRP A 120 3.46 0.54 10.66
C TRP A 120 2.42 1.66 10.53
N HIS A 121 2.80 2.90 10.86
CA HIS A 121 2.05 4.13 10.61
C HIS A 121 2.24 4.63 9.18
N GLY A 122 1.35 5.50 8.72
CA GLY A 122 1.45 6.13 7.41
C GLY A 122 0.84 5.30 6.30
N VAL A 123 1.36 5.49 5.09
CA VAL A 123 0.84 4.95 3.83
C VAL A 123 1.98 4.43 2.95
N THR A 124 1.68 3.54 2.00
CA THR A 124 2.62 3.17 0.92
C THR A 124 1.94 3.25 -0.43
N LEU A 125 2.59 3.90 -1.40
CA LEU A 125 2.16 3.90 -2.80
C LEU A 125 3.08 3.05 -3.67
N ASN A 126 4.37 2.99 -3.37
CA ASN A 126 5.36 2.34 -4.23
C ASN A 126 5.81 0.98 -3.68
N LYS A 127 6.14 0.10 -4.61
CA LYS A 127 6.44 -1.31 -4.33
C LYS A 127 7.72 -1.42 -3.50
N PRO A 128 7.83 -2.46 -2.66
CA PRO A 128 9.11 -2.85 -2.09
C PRO A 128 10.17 -3.10 -3.17
N THR A 129 11.42 -2.79 -2.83
CA THR A 129 12.60 -3.10 -3.64
C THR A 129 13.41 -4.19 -2.93
N VAL A 130 13.71 -5.28 -3.63
CA VAL A 130 14.66 -6.28 -3.13
C VAL A 130 16.07 -5.80 -3.45
N LEU A 131 16.87 -5.59 -2.41
CA LEU A 131 18.25 -5.14 -2.51
C LEU A 131 19.17 -6.31 -2.89
N ALA A 132 20.38 -6.01 -3.37
CA ALA A 132 21.44 -6.95 -3.67
C ALA A 132 21.89 -7.74 -2.43
N SER A 133 21.67 -7.20 -1.23
CA SER A 133 21.85 -7.91 0.04
C SER A 133 20.81 -9.02 0.29
N GLY A 134 19.73 -9.06 -0.50
CA GLY A 134 18.56 -9.91 -0.29
C GLY A 134 17.50 -9.30 0.64
N GLU A 135 17.81 -8.16 1.28
CA GLU A 135 16.88 -7.41 2.11
C GLU A 135 15.74 -6.83 1.28
N TRP A 136 14.54 -6.79 1.84
CA TRP A 136 13.39 -6.14 1.20
C TRP A 136 13.21 -4.77 1.80
N MET A 137 13.24 -3.72 0.98
CA MET A 137 13.07 -2.34 1.41
C MET A 137 11.70 -1.81 0.98
N LEU A 138 10.85 -1.51 1.96
CA LEU A 138 9.51 -0.95 1.76
C LEU A 138 9.53 0.57 2.01
N PRO A 139 9.21 1.41 1.01
CA PRO A 139 8.96 2.82 1.26
C PRO A 139 7.67 3.01 2.09
N VAL A 140 7.71 3.84 3.12
CA VAL A 140 6.53 4.20 3.92
C VAL A 140 6.51 5.70 4.14
N SER A 141 5.43 6.35 3.75
CA SER A 141 5.22 7.77 3.98
C SER A 141 4.42 7.98 5.24
N LEU A 142 4.97 8.71 6.20
CA LEU A 142 4.17 9.29 7.26
C LEU A 142 4.08 10.78 6.99
N ASP A 143 2.87 11.27 6.70
CA ASP A 143 2.63 12.66 6.33
C ASP A 143 3.20 13.62 7.39
N GLN A 144 3.86 14.70 6.92
CA GLN A 144 4.44 15.76 7.76
C GLN A 144 3.38 16.63 8.47
N ARG A 145 2.12 16.58 8.04
CA ARG A 145 0.98 17.27 8.66
C ARG A 145 0.41 16.44 9.80
N SER A 146 -0.17 17.10 10.81
CA SER A 146 -0.75 16.45 11.99
C SER A 146 -2.23 16.10 11.81
N GLY A 147 -2.58 15.33 10.77
CA GLY A 147 -3.97 14.92 10.49
C GLY A 147 -4.84 16.02 9.86
N PHE A 148 -6.00 15.64 9.33
CA PHE A 148 -6.93 16.54 8.63
C PHE A 148 -8.25 16.72 9.38
N GLY A 149 -8.93 17.84 9.08
CA GLY A 149 -10.24 18.15 9.64
C GLY A 149 -10.28 18.03 11.17
N PRO A 150 -11.12 17.16 11.75
CA PRO A 150 -11.25 17.00 13.19
C PRO A 150 -10.03 16.36 13.86
N PHE A 151 -9.12 15.76 13.09
CA PHE A 151 -7.92 15.08 13.59
C PHE A 151 -6.67 15.99 13.59
N LYS A 152 -6.82 17.28 13.26
CA LYS A 152 -5.71 18.23 13.31
C LYS A 152 -5.09 18.28 14.71
N GLY A 153 -3.78 18.08 14.80
CA GLY A 153 -3.04 18.03 16.05
C GLY A 153 -3.08 16.69 16.78
N CYS A 154 -3.73 15.66 16.23
CA CYS A 154 -3.63 14.30 16.78
C CYS A 154 -2.24 13.70 16.51
N PHE A 155 -1.84 12.79 17.41
CA PHE A 155 -0.62 11.98 17.28
C PHE A 155 0.69 12.77 17.14
N GLN A 156 0.83 13.86 17.90
CA GLN A 156 2.05 14.68 17.93
C GLN A 156 3.30 13.89 18.38
N GLU A 157 3.12 12.81 19.14
CA GLU A 157 4.21 11.91 19.50
C GLU A 157 4.88 11.27 18.27
N LEU A 158 4.25 11.30 17.10
CA LEU A 158 4.78 10.77 15.84
C LEU A 158 5.54 11.83 15.01
N ASP A 159 5.55 13.09 15.41
CA ASP A 159 6.19 14.17 14.65
C ASP A 159 7.68 13.89 14.30
N PRO A 160 8.50 13.29 15.19
CA PRO A 160 9.87 12.92 14.86
C PRO A 160 10.01 11.79 13.81
N LEU A 161 8.92 11.10 13.50
CA LEU A 161 8.87 9.96 12.58
C LEU A 161 8.28 10.33 11.21
N ARG A 162 7.75 11.55 11.07
CA ARG A 162 7.16 12.03 9.81
C ARG A 162 8.21 12.20 8.72
N GLY A 163 7.82 11.93 7.48
CA GLY A 163 8.69 11.98 6.30
C GLY A 163 8.57 10.76 5.40
N ALA A 164 9.44 10.71 4.39
CA ALA A 164 9.67 9.58 3.50
C ALA A 164 10.52 8.52 4.21
N ASN A 165 9.88 7.60 4.93
CA ASN A 165 10.55 6.54 5.67
C ASN A 165 10.86 5.34 4.76
N VAL A 166 11.85 4.55 5.17
CA VAL A 166 12.13 3.24 4.60
C VAL A 166 12.17 2.19 5.71
N PHE A 167 11.52 1.06 5.46
CA PHE A 167 11.48 -0.11 6.31
C PHE A 167 12.21 -1.25 5.62
N VAL A 168 12.85 -2.10 6.41
CA VAL A 168 13.57 -3.26 5.89
C VAL A 168 13.14 -4.54 6.58
N SER A 169 12.98 -5.57 5.76
CA SER A 169 12.84 -6.96 6.20
C SER A 169 14.06 -7.76 5.75
N THR A 170 14.58 -8.56 6.67
CA THR A 170 15.65 -9.56 6.44
C THR A 170 15.11 -10.99 6.46
N ASP A 171 13.80 -11.15 6.65
CA ASP A 171 13.10 -12.42 6.88
C ASP A 171 11.92 -12.59 5.92
N GLN A 172 12.12 -12.16 4.66
CA GLN A 172 11.15 -12.34 3.57
C GLN A 172 9.77 -11.76 3.91
N GLY A 173 9.79 -10.59 4.53
CA GLY A 173 8.63 -9.79 4.88
C GLY A 173 7.94 -10.21 6.17
N ALA A 174 8.42 -11.21 6.92
CA ALA A 174 7.77 -11.62 8.16
C ALA A 174 7.78 -10.48 9.20
N THR A 175 8.91 -9.81 9.38
CA THR A 175 9.06 -8.61 10.20
C THR A 175 9.66 -7.44 9.42
N TRP A 176 9.38 -6.21 9.88
CA TRP A 176 9.84 -4.98 9.26
C TRP A 176 10.41 -4.04 10.31
N GLN A 177 11.59 -3.48 10.04
CA GLN A 177 12.27 -2.54 10.93
C GLN A 177 12.53 -1.23 10.21
N ARG A 178 12.26 -0.11 10.88
CA ARG A 178 12.53 1.22 10.33
C ARG A 178 14.03 1.43 10.19
N ARG A 179 14.50 1.73 8.97
CA ARG A 179 15.92 2.03 8.71
C ARG A 179 16.23 3.53 8.77
N GLY A 180 15.30 4.38 8.32
CA GLY A 180 15.51 5.83 8.33
C GLY A 180 14.42 6.58 7.58
N ALA A 181 14.60 7.90 7.45
CA ALA A 181 13.70 8.75 6.68
C ALA A 181 14.41 9.96 6.09
N ALA A 182 13.83 10.51 5.01
CA ALA A 182 14.10 11.84 4.53
C ALA A 182 12.88 12.75 4.79
N VAL A 183 13.13 14.03 5.04
CA VAL A 183 12.09 15.07 5.10
C VAL A 183 12.28 16.01 3.93
N PHE A 184 11.17 16.51 3.41
CA PHE A 184 11.19 17.51 2.34
C PHE A 184 10.65 18.83 2.90
N PRO A 185 11.17 19.99 2.44
CA PRO A 185 10.81 21.27 3.04
C PRO A 185 9.34 21.66 2.83
N ASN A 186 8.74 21.32 1.68
CA ASN A 186 7.32 21.57 1.39
C ASN A 186 6.71 20.40 0.58
N PRO A 187 6.55 19.20 1.19
CA PRO A 187 5.96 18.06 0.50
C PRO A 187 4.44 18.17 0.53
N ASP A 188 3.79 18.02 -0.63
CA ASP A 188 2.35 17.76 -0.66
C ASP A 188 2.05 16.36 -0.13
N TRP A 189 2.77 15.35 -0.66
CA TRP A 189 2.73 13.96 -0.23
C TRP A 189 4.07 13.28 -0.51
N HIS A 190 4.58 12.46 0.43
CA HIS A 190 5.76 11.63 0.14
C HIS A 190 5.34 10.38 -0.61
N GLU A 191 5.29 10.47 -1.94
CA GLU A 191 5.04 9.32 -2.81
C GLU A 191 6.36 8.75 -3.32
N HIS A 192 7.28 8.44 -2.40
CA HIS A 192 8.64 8.07 -2.76
C HIS A 192 8.79 6.60 -3.14
N MET A 193 9.76 6.33 -4.00
CA MET A 193 10.23 4.99 -4.35
C MET A 193 11.75 4.92 -4.19
N ILE A 194 12.27 3.69 -4.04
CA ILE A 194 13.70 3.43 -3.86
C ILE A 194 14.21 2.55 -4.99
N VAL A 195 15.34 2.93 -5.57
CA VAL A 195 16.12 2.11 -6.50
C VAL A 195 17.52 1.92 -5.93
N GLU A 196 17.99 0.68 -5.87
CA GLU A 196 19.40 0.41 -5.61
C GLU A 196 20.19 0.51 -6.92
N ARG A 197 21.28 1.28 -6.90
CA ARG A 197 22.16 1.47 -8.05
C ARG A 197 23.25 0.40 -8.05
N ASN A 198 23.86 0.16 -9.21
CA ASN A 198 24.91 -0.85 -9.38
C ASN A 198 26.15 -0.66 -8.47
N ASP A 199 26.37 0.54 -7.93
CA ASP A 199 27.44 0.84 -6.97
C ASP A 199 27.04 0.60 -5.51
N GLY A 200 25.84 0.05 -5.26
CA GLY A 200 25.28 -0.20 -3.93
C GLY A 200 24.66 1.02 -3.25
N SER A 201 24.66 2.19 -3.91
CA SER A 201 23.98 3.38 -3.38
C SER A 201 22.47 3.31 -3.58
N LEU A 202 21.72 3.87 -2.63
CA LEU A 202 20.26 4.00 -2.73
C LEU A 202 19.87 5.34 -3.34
N TRP A 203 19.00 5.31 -4.34
CA TRP A 203 18.39 6.49 -4.93
C TRP A 203 16.91 6.56 -4.55
N MET A 204 16.53 7.63 -3.85
CA MET A 204 15.14 7.96 -3.54
C MET A 204 14.61 8.96 -4.56
N LEU A 205 13.49 8.59 -5.20
CA LEU A 205 12.72 9.46 -6.08
C LEU A 205 11.41 9.79 -5.35
N ALA A 206 11.03 11.06 -5.29
CA ALA A 206 9.82 11.50 -4.62
C ALA A 206 9.06 12.50 -5.48
N ARG A 207 7.72 12.46 -5.38
CA ARG A 207 6.85 13.49 -5.96
C ARG A 207 7.07 14.82 -5.26
N LYS A 208 7.08 15.90 -6.04
CA LYS A 208 7.02 17.27 -5.54
C LYS A 208 5.57 17.68 -5.37
#